data_AF-A0A5C8SCQ2-F1
#
_entry.id   AF-A0A5C8SCQ2-F1
#
_cell.length_a   1.000
_cell.length_b   1.000
_cell.length_c   1.000
_cell.angle_alpha   90.00
_cell.angle_beta   90.00
_cell.angle_gamma   90.00
#
_symmetry.space_group_name_H-M   'P 1'
#
loop_
_entity.id
_entity.type
_entity.pdbx_description
1 polymer ?
#
loop_
_entity_poly.entity_id
_entity_poly.type
_entity_poly.pdbx_seq_one_letter_code
_entity_poly.pdbx_strand_id
1 'polypeptide(L)'
;MRQNLSPIRHARLLGFEVDAIRELLALNARPDLPCAEVDVIARRHLAEVDGRIERLKALRSELSRMVDECGRGRVGECRVIEVLSDHGECLGHDH
;
A
#
# COMPACT_ATOMS: atom_id res chain seq x y z
N MET A 1 19.64 13.19 21.96
CA MET A 1 18.65 14.12 21.40
C MET A 1 17.47 13.30 20.87
N ARG A 2 16.46 13.02 21.69
CA ARG A 2 15.26 12.28 21.27
C ARG A 2 14.34 13.29 20.59
N GLN A 3 14.23 13.21 19.26
CA GLN A 3 13.30 14.08 18.54
C GLN A 3 11.88 13.59 18.87
N ASN A 4 11.17 14.34 19.71
CA ASN A 4 9.75 14.14 19.96
C ASN A 4 8.97 14.61 18.73
N LEU A 5 8.94 13.78 17.69
CA LEU A 5 7.91 13.90 16.67
C LEU A 5 6.57 13.76 17.38
N SER A 6 5.65 14.70 17.15
CA SER A 6 4.28 14.54 17.64
C SER A 6 3.80 13.13 17.24
N PRO A 7 3.28 12.32 18.19
CA PRO A 7 2.85 10.95 17.91
C PRO A 7 1.86 10.87 16.74
N ILE A 8 1.10 11.95 16.52
CA ILE A 8 0.22 12.14 15.35
C ILE A 8 1.04 12.16 14.04
N ARG A 9 2.10 12.96 13.98
CA ARG A 9 2.95 13.04 12.78
C ARG A 9 3.60 11.70 12.50
N HIS A 10 4.07 11.02 13.53
CA HIS A 10 4.70 9.71 13.37
C HIS A 10 3.70 8.65 12.87
N ALA A 11 2.50 8.58 13.44
CA ALA A 11 1.48 7.63 13.02
C ALA A 11 1.01 7.89 11.57
N ARG A 12 0.88 9.16 11.16
CA ARG A 12 0.58 9.51 9.76
C ARG A 12 1.69 9.09 8.79
N LEU A 13 2.96 9.21 9.20
CA LEU A 13 4.09 8.73 8.38
C LEU A 13 4.08 7.21 8.22
N LEU A 14 3.56 6.47 9.20
CA LEU A 14 3.38 5.02 9.14
C LEU A 14 2.11 4.61 8.37
N GLY A 15 1.34 5.57 7.85
CA GLY A 15 0.16 5.32 7.05
C GLY A 15 -1.09 4.96 7.85
N PHE A 16 -1.12 5.14 9.17
CA PHE A 16 -2.35 4.95 9.93
C PHE A 16 -3.41 5.97 9.50
N GLU A 17 -4.64 5.49 9.33
CA GLU A 17 -5.80 6.34 9.10
C GLU A 17 -6.12 7.20 10.32
N VAL A 18 -6.76 8.35 10.08
CA VAL A 18 -7.05 9.36 11.13
C VAL A 18 -7.83 8.75 12.30
N ASP A 19 -8.76 7.84 12.03
CA ASP A 19 -9.56 7.20 13.07
C ASP A 19 -8.74 6.25 13.94
N ALA A 20 -7.86 5.43 13.34
CA ALA A 20 -6.92 4.60 14.10
C ALA A 20 -5.97 5.44 14.94
N ILE A 21 -5.53 6.60 14.43
CA ILE A 21 -4.69 7.54 15.19
C ILE A 21 -5.45 8.08 16.42
N ARG A 22 -6.71 8.48 16.25
CA ARG A 22 -7.55 8.95 17.38
C ARG A 22 -7.72 7.88 18.44
N GLU A 23 -7.97 6.64 18.02
CA GLU A 23 -8.12 5.48 18.91
C GLU A 23 -6.82 5.22 19.70
N LEU A 24 -5.68 5.21 19.02
CA LEU A 24 -4.36 5.08 19.66
C LEU A 24 -4.07 6.21 20.64
N LEU A 25 -4.44 7.46 20.32
CA LEU A 25 -4.28 8.59 21.23
C LEU A 25 -5.17 8.46 22.48
N ALA A 26 -6.41 8.01 22.32
CA ALA A 26 -7.35 7.78 23.42
C ALA A 26 -6.87 6.66 24.36
N LEU A 27 -6.22 5.64 23.82
CA LEU A 27 -5.59 4.57 24.61
C LEU A 27 -4.33 5.05 25.31
N ASN A 28 -3.49 5.83 24.63
CA ASN A 28 -2.28 6.40 25.22
C ASN A 28 -2.58 7.38 26.38
N ALA A 29 -3.76 8.00 26.42
CA ALA A 29 -4.21 8.81 27.54
C ALA A 29 -4.54 8.00 28.82
N ARG A 30 -4.55 6.66 28.72
CA ARG A 30 -4.89 5.72 29.81
C ARG A 30 -3.77 4.67 29.98
N PRO A 31 -2.61 5.06 30.52
CA PRO A 31 -1.40 4.20 30.52
C PRO A 31 -1.53 2.94 31.39
N ASP A 32 -2.48 2.91 32.33
CA ASP A 32 -2.73 1.76 33.19
C ASP A 32 -3.60 0.67 32.53
N LEU A 33 -4.09 0.91 31.31
CA LEU A 33 -4.88 -0.10 30.57
C LEU A 33 -3.98 -1.16 29.91
N PRO A 34 -4.46 -2.41 29.80
CA PRO A 34 -3.80 -3.43 28.99
C PRO A 34 -3.64 -2.98 27.54
N CYS A 35 -2.47 -3.22 26.94
CA CYS A 35 -2.17 -2.85 25.56
C CYS A 35 -2.84 -3.74 24.50
N ALA A 36 -3.75 -4.64 24.88
CA ALA A 36 -4.41 -5.57 23.97
C ALA A 36 -5.15 -4.86 22.83
N GLU A 37 -5.83 -3.75 23.13
CA GLU A 37 -6.55 -2.95 22.12
C GLU A 37 -5.58 -2.26 21.15
N VAL A 38 -4.44 -1.77 21.66
CA VAL A 38 -3.36 -1.20 20.84
C VAL A 38 -2.77 -2.25 19.89
N ASP A 39 -2.55 -3.47 20.39
CA ASP A 39 -2.03 -4.60 19.60
C ASP A 39 -3.00 -4.98 18.47
N VAL A 40 -4.32 -5.00 18.74
CA VAL A 40 -5.33 -5.26 17.70
C VAL A 40 -5.30 -4.21 16.59
N ILE A 41 -5.24 -2.93 16.93
CA ILE A 41 -5.18 -1.83 15.95
C ILE A 41 -3.90 -1.94 15.09
N ALA A 42 -2.76 -2.21 15.73
CA ALA A 42 -1.48 -2.36 15.05
C ALA A 42 -1.48 -3.56 14.09
N ARG A 43 -2.03 -4.71 14.51
CA ARG A 43 -2.14 -5.92 13.67
C ARG A 43 -3.06 -5.73 12.47
N ARG A 44 -4.19 -5.03 12.65
CA ARG A 44 -5.09 -4.68 11.54
C ARG A 44 -4.35 -3.86 10.49
N HIS A 45 -3.66 -2.80 10.92
CA HIS A 45 -2.89 -1.94 10.01
C HIS A 45 -1.76 -2.71 9.31
N LEU A 46 -1.08 -3.60 10.03
CA LEU A 46 -0.05 -4.47 9.44
C LEU A 46 -0.63 -5.34 8.31
N ALA A 47 -1.78 -5.97 8.53
CA ALA A 47 -2.42 -6.80 7.51
C ALA A 47 -2.84 -6.00 6.26
N GLU A 48 -3.30 -4.75 6.44
CA GLU A 48 -3.62 -3.85 5.33
C GLU A 48 -2.38 -3.48 4.51
N VAL A 49 -1.28 -3.17 5.20
CA VAL A 49 0.02 -2.87 4.57
C VAL A 49 0.54 -4.09 3.80
N ASP A 50 0.50 -5.27 4.39
CA ASP A 50 0.92 -6.51 3.73
C ASP A 50 0.10 -6.79 2.47
N GLY A 51 -1.23 -6.63 2.56
CA GLY A 51 -2.11 -6.75 1.39
C GLY A 51 -1.77 -5.74 0.28
N ARG A 52 -1.40 -4.51 0.64
CA ARG A 52 -0.95 -3.49 -0.34
C ARG A 52 0.40 -3.87 -0.95
N ILE A 53 1.33 -4.39 -0.16
CA ILE A 53 2.64 -4.85 -0.63
C ILE A 53 2.47 -5.96 -1.66
N GLU A 54 1.62 -6.96 -1.41
CA GLU A 54 1.42 -8.05 -2.35
C GLU A 54 0.83 -7.57 -3.69
N ARG A 55 -0.16 -6.66 -3.66
CA ARG A 55 -0.68 -6.03 -4.89
C ARG A 55 0.40 -5.25 -5.64
N LEU A 56 1.21 -4.47 -4.93
CA LEU A 56 2.29 -3.69 -5.54
C LEU A 56 3.42 -4.56 -6.08
N LYS A 57 3.72 -5.69 -5.44
CA LYS A 57 4.68 -6.68 -5.96
C LYS A 57 4.18 -7.30 -7.26
N ALA A 58 2.90 -7.68 -7.33
CA ALA A 58 2.30 -8.21 -8.55
C ALA A 58 2.38 -7.19 -9.69
N LEU A 59 1.97 -5.94 -9.43
CA LEU A 59 2.08 -4.84 -10.40
C LEU A 59 3.52 -4.59 -10.83
N ARG A 60 4.47 -4.58 -9.88
CA ARG A 60 5.90 -4.42 -10.18
C ARG A 60 6.40 -5.53 -11.09
N SER A 61 6.02 -6.78 -10.84
CA SER A 61 6.41 -7.91 -11.69
C SER A 61 5.88 -7.76 -13.11
N GLU A 62 4.62 -7.33 -13.27
CA GLU A 62 4.05 -7.05 -14.60
C GLU A 62 4.81 -5.94 -15.32
N LEU A 63 4.99 -4.80 -14.65
CA LEU A 63 5.75 -3.67 -15.20
C LEU A 63 7.19 -4.05 -15.56
N SER A 64 7.84 -4.90 -14.75
CA SER A 64 9.18 -5.40 -15.05
C SER A 64 9.18 -6.22 -16.34
N ARG A 65 8.25 -7.17 -16.50
CA ARG A 65 8.12 -7.97 -17.73
C ARG A 65 7.94 -7.09 -18.96
N MET A 66 7.02 -6.14 -18.89
CA MET A 66 6.75 -5.22 -19.99
C MET A 66 8.00 -4.41 -20.39
N VAL A 67 8.79 -3.96 -19.41
CA VAL A 67 10.03 -3.21 -19.65
C VAL A 67 11.16 -4.10 -20.16
N ASP A 68 11.30 -5.32 -19.65
CA ASP A 68 12.36 -6.26 -20.02
C ASP A 68 12.15 -6.84 -21.43
N GLU A 69 10.89 -7.08 -21.82
CA GLU A 69 10.51 -7.54 -23.17
C GLU A 69 10.47 -6.40 -24.20
N CYS A 70 10.65 -5.15 -23.77
CA CYS A 70 10.74 -4.03 -24.68
C CYS A 70 12.09 -4.07 -25.44
N GLY A 71 12.05 -4.50 -26.70
CA GLY A 71 13.22 -4.59 -27.58
C GLY A 71 13.89 -3.26 -27.96
N ARG A 72 13.46 -2.12 -27.38
CA ARG A 72 14.02 -0.76 -27.60
C ARG A 72 14.19 -0.37 -29.08
N GLY A 73 13.27 -0.84 -29.92
CA GLY A 73 13.19 -0.52 -31.34
C GLY A 73 12.21 0.61 -31.62
N ARG A 74 11.30 0.40 -32.57
CA ARG A 74 10.23 1.35 -32.88
C ARG A 74 9.03 1.15 -31.96
N VAL A 75 8.26 2.21 -31.72
CA VAL A 75 7.04 2.14 -30.88
C VAL A 75 6.01 1.15 -31.43
N GLY A 76 5.94 0.97 -32.75
CA GLY A 76 5.06 -0.02 -33.38
C GLY A 76 5.45 -1.48 -33.11
N GLU A 77 6.63 -1.73 -32.53
CA GLU A 77 7.13 -3.05 -32.12
C GLU A 77 7.28 -3.11 -30.58
N CYS A 78 6.74 -2.11 -29.86
CA CYS A 78 6.92 -1.97 -28.41
C CYS A 78 5.92 -2.85 -27.65
N ARG A 79 6.45 -3.89 -27.00
CA ARG A 79 5.67 -4.82 -26.16
C ARG A 79 4.85 -4.12 -25.07
N VAL A 80 5.38 -3.03 -24.49
CA VAL A 80 4.65 -2.20 -23.51
C VAL A 80 3.36 -1.65 -24.10
N ILE A 81 3.41 -1.10 -25.33
CA ILE A 81 2.24 -0.52 -25.99
C ILE A 81 1.29 -1.62 -26.44
N GLU A 82 1.81 -2.76 -26.91
CA GLU A 82 1.00 -3.94 -27.28
C GLU A 82 0.16 -4.41 -26.08
N VAL A 83 0.78 -4.65 -24.92
CA VAL A 83 0.09 -5.13 -23.69
C VAL A 83 -0.92 -4.09 -23.17
N LEU A 84 -0.60 -2.79 -23.22
CA LEU A 84 -1.52 -1.74 -22.76
C LEU A 84 -2.68 -1.47 -23.74
N SER A 85 -2.49 -1.77 -25.03
CA SER A 85 -3.52 -1.61 -26.07
C SER A 85 -4.38 -2.87 -26.23
N ASP A 86 -4.02 -3.97 -25.55
CA ASP A 86 -4.83 -5.16 -25.48
C ASP A 86 -6.06 -4.89 -24.62
N HIS A 87 -7.11 -4.41 -25.28
CA HIS A 87 -8.44 -4.22 -24.69
C HIS A 87 -9.15 -5.55 -24.36
N GLY A 88 -8.48 -6.71 -24.48
CA GLY A 88 -9.02 -8.01 -24.11
C GLY A 88 -9.52 -8.09 -22.66
N GLU A 89 -8.94 -7.31 -21.74
CA GLU A 89 -9.41 -7.22 -20.35
C GLU A 89 -10.48 -6.15 -20.11
N CYS A 90 -10.75 -5.27 -21.08
CA CYS A 90 -11.82 -4.27 -20.98
C CYS A 90 -13.23 -4.86 -21.17
N LEU A 91 -13.36 -6.12 -21.62
CA LEU A 91 -14.65 -6.79 -21.85
C LEU A 91 -15.16 -7.58 -20.63
N GLY A 92 -14.58 -7.38 -19.44
CA GLY A 92 -14.76 -8.29 -18.30
C GLY A 92 -15.50 -7.78 -17.05
N HIS A 93 -16.07 -6.58 -17.01
CA HIS A 93 -16.88 -6.11 -15.87
C HIS A 93 -18.02 -5.19 -16.31
N ASP A 94 -18.96 -5.73 -17.08
CA ASP A 94 -20.35 -5.29 -17.06
C ASP A 94 -21.20 -6.51 -16.70
N HIS A 95 -21.43 -6.71 -15.39
CA HIS A 95 -22.68 -7.22 -14.82
C HIS A 95 -22.66 -7.21 -13.28
#